data_AF-A0A3D1PFL4-F1
#
_entry.id   AF-A0A3D1PFL4-F1
#
_cell.length_a   1.000
_cell.length_b   1.000
_cell.length_c   1.000
_cell.angle_alpha   90.00
_cell.angle_beta   90.00
_cell.angle_gamma   90.00
#
_symmetry.space_group_name_H-M   'P 1'
#
loop_
_entity.id
_entity.type
_entity.pdbx_description
1 polymer ?
#
loop_
_entity_poly.entity_id
_entity_poly.type
_entity_poly.pdbx_seq_one_letter_code
_entity_poly.pdbx_strand_id
1 'polypeptide(L)'
;MSYQQEYIQKLDREQSREIQNILSQVLSVSFPENYSMQVWLEKREGWVAVPTSATNDFTDFASAVLRLAADSSYRELLGVFLETEANEPVAFSVPSNIDGVLEFNIEPPSSHKVLFAGAPDWVILMAESDFYVVAGSVPTVEKFLNLTLNQAFTEFENYIESWEFPEQFAERLQPLKDVLWRVYRNTLEGYQNASVGSRVNLYD
;
A
#
# COMPACT_ATOMS: atom_id res chain seq x y z
N MET A 1 26.43 -7.08 -4.79
CA MET A 1 26.00 -7.73 -6.05
C MET A 1 24.93 -6.82 -6.64
N SER A 2 25.13 -6.25 -7.83
CA SER A 2 24.05 -5.48 -8.48
C SER A 2 23.09 -6.48 -9.11
N TYR A 3 21.89 -6.61 -8.55
CA TYR A 3 20.80 -7.25 -9.27
C TYR A 3 20.55 -6.43 -10.53
N GLN A 4 20.72 -7.04 -11.71
CA GLN A 4 20.20 -6.43 -12.92
C GLN A 4 18.68 -6.44 -12.80
N GLN A 5 18.04 -5.29 -12.90
CA GLN A 5 16.58 -5.19 -13.02
C GLN A 5 16.20 -5.85 -14.36
N GLU A 6 15.58 -7.02 -14.31
CA GLU A 6 15.29 -7.81 -15.52
C GLU A 6 13.81 -7.74 -15.90
N TYR A 7 12.91 -7.54 -14.93
CA TYR A 7 11.46 -7.67 -15.15
C TYR A 7 10.68 -6.36 -15.03
N ILE A 8 11.07 -5.42 -14.16
CA ILE A 8 10.35 -4.14 -14.05
C ILE A 8 10.96 -3.10 -14.99
N GLN A 9 10.10 -2.35 -15.68
CA GLN A 9 10.53 -1.31 -16.60
C GLN A 9 10.35 0.07 -15.96
N LYS A 10 11.46 0.77 -15.71
CA LYS A 10 11.41 2.18 -15.31
C LYS A 10 10.76 3.00 -16.44
N LEU A 11 9.74 3.77 -16.08
CA LEU A 11 9.04 4.65 -17.01
C LEU A 11 9.82 5.96 -17.19
N ASP A 12 9.64 6.61 -18.33
CA ASP A 12 10.23 7.92 -18.55
C ASP A 12 9.58 9.00 -17.66
N ARG A 13 10.08 10.23 -17.73
CA ARG A 13 9.62 11.32 -16.87
C ARG A 13 8.17 11.73 -17.16
N GLU A 14 7.75 11.68 -18.41
CA GLU A 14 6.38 12.07 -18.81
C GLU A 14 5.39 11.01 -18.35
N GLN A 15 5.68 9.74 -18.64
CA GLN A 15 4.92 8.59 -18.16
C GLN A 15 4.86 8.57 -16.63
N SER A 16 5.99 8.79 -15.94
CA SER A 16 6.02 8.83 -14.48
C SER A 16 5.11 9.91 -13.90
N ARG A 17 5.05 11.10 -14.52
CA ARG A 17 4.13 12.16 -14.10
C ARG A 17 2.67 11.78 -14.33
N GLU A 18 2.36 11.11 -15.44
CA GLU A 18 1.01 10.60 -15.70
C GLU A 18 0.58 9.59 -14.63
N ILE A 19 1.43 8.61 -14.32
CA ILE A 19 1.17 7.61 -13.28
C ILE A 19 1.02 8.27 -11.90
N GLN A 20 1.84 9.27 -11.59
CA GLN A 20 1.70 10.04 -10.34
C GLN A 20 0.38 10.82 -10.28
N ASN A 21 -0.07 11.41 -11.39
CA ASN A 21 -1.35 12.08 -11.46
C ASN A 21 -2.51 11.10 -11.22
N ILE A 22 -2.42 9.88 -11.75
CA ILE A 22 -3.40 8.81 -11.49
C ILE A 22 -3.40 8.42 -10.01
N LEU A 23 -2.22 8.18 -9.43
CA LEU A 23 -2.06 7.80 -8.02
C LEU A 23 -2.53 8.91 -7.06
N SER A 24 -2.33 10.18 -7.42
CA SER A 24 -2.73 11.35 -6.60
C SER A 24 -4.24 11.44 -6.32
N GLN A 25 -5.05 10.69 -7.07
CA GLN A 25 -6.50 10.60 -6.83
C GLN A 25 -6.84 9.82 -5.56
N VAL A 26 -5.91 8.99 -5.07
CA VAL A 26 -6.13 8.10 -3.91
C VAL A 26 -5.03 8.18 -2.87
N LEU A 27 -3.87 8.75 -3.21
CA LEU A 27 -2.73 8.81 -2.32
C LEU A 27 -1.96 10.12 -2.52
N SER A 28 -1.88 10.93 -1.47
CA SER A 28 -1.08 12.16 -1.45
C SER A 28 0.20 11.92 -0.64
N VAL A 29 1.35 12.35 -1.17
CA VAL A 29 2.64 12.29 -0.46
C VAL A 29 3.15 13.71 -0.26
N SER A 30 3.62 14.01 0.95
CA SER A 30 4.27 15.29 1.24
C SER A 30 5.56 15.08 2.02
N PHE A 31 6.56 15.90 1.72
CA PHE A 31 7.84 15.95 2.42
C PHE A 31 7.94 17.29 3.18
N PRO A 32 7.32 17.41 4.37
CA PRO A 32 7.49 18.59 5.21
C PRO A 32 8.97 18.86 5.55
N GLU A 33 9.30 20.10 5.95
CA GLU A 33 10.67 20.58 6.18
C GLU A 33 11.47 19.78 7.22
N ASN A 34 10.81 18.92 8.00
CA ASN A 34 11.40 18.01 8.96
C ASN A 34 11.86 16.66 8.34
N TYR A 35 11.79 16.49 7.02
CA TYR A 35 12.23 15.31 6.25
C TYR A 35 11.51 13.99 6.58
N SER A 36 10.42 14.01 7.35
CA SER A 36 9.56 12.83 7.51
C SER A 36 8.55 12.79 6.37
N MET A 37 8.63 11.80 5.48
CA MET A 37 7.60 11.61 4.47
C MET A 37 6.26 11.36 5.16
N GLN A 38 5.23 12.10 4.75
CA GLN A 38 3.85 11.84 5.15
C GLN A 38 3.09 11.28 3.96
N VAL A 39 2.44 10.14 4.16
CA VAL A 39 1.57 9.52 3.17
C VAL A 39 0.14 9.61 3.67
N TRP A 40 -0.71 10.17 2.82
CA TRP A 40 -2.12 10.37 3.08
C TRP A 40 -2.93 9.53 2.11
N LEU A 41 -3.78 8.65 2.63
CA LEU A 41 -4.74 7.92 1.81
C LEU A 41 -6.03 8.74 1.69
N GLU A 42 -6.47 9.03 0.47
CA GLU A 42 -7.73 9.72 0.19
C GLU A 42 -8.90 8.74 0.30
N LYS A 43 -9.91 9.11 1.09
CA LYS A 43 -11.13 8.31 1.20
C LYS A 43 -11.93 8.36 -0.10
N ARG A 44 -12.09 7.19 -0.74
CA ARG A 44 -13.05 6.98 -1.84
C ARG A 44 -14.32 6.28 -1.37
N GLU A 45 -15.40 6.50 -2.09
CA GLU A 45 -16.66 5.78 -1.86
C GLU A 45 -16.47 4.27 -2.07
N GLY A 46 -16.99 3.47 -1.15
CA GLY A 46 -16.89 2.00 -1.19
C GLY A 46 -15.51 1.42 -0.89
N TRP A 47 -14.50 2.25 -0.63
CA TRP A 47 -13.16 1.79 -0.30
C TRP A 47 -12.96 1.64 1.20
N VAL A 48 -12.18 0.64 1.57
CA VAL A 48 -11.63 0.42 2.89
C VAL A 48 -10.11 0.32 2.79
N ALA A 49 -9.42 0.56 3.90
CA ALA A 49 -7.98 0.41 4.00
C ALA A 49 -7.66 -0.41 5.25
N VAL A 50 -6.83 -1.43 5.09
CA VAL A 50 -6.52 -2.40 6.14
C VAL A 50 -5.01 -2.59 6.21
N PRO A 51 -4.40 -2.45 7.40
CA PRO A 51 -3.01 -2.78 7.60
C PRO A 51 -2.84 -4.29 7.75
N THR A 52 -1.74 -4.84 7.25
CA THR A 52 -1.36 -6.24 7.38
C THR A 52 0.15 -6.35 7.55
N SER A 53 0.63 -7.39 8.23
CA SER A 53 2.06 -7.57 8.45
C SER A 53 2.79 -7.83 7.12
N ALA A 54 4.02 -7.33 7.02
CA ALA A 54 4.90 -7.73 5.94
C ALA A 54 5.35 -9.17 6.22
N THR A 55 4.78 -10.15 5.50
CA THR A 55 5.24 -11.53 5.62
C THR A 55 6.68 -11.64 5.13
N ASN A 56 7.52 -12.36 5.87
CA ASN A 56 8.87 -12.72 5.39
C ASN A 56 8.80 -13.63 4.13
N ASP A 57 7.64 -14.22 3.84
CA ASP A 57 7.40 -14.92 2.59
C ASP A 57 6.90 -13.94 1.52
N PHE A 58 7.83 -13.45 0.70
CA PHE A 58 7.52 -12.60 -0.44
C PHE A 58 6.66 -13.31 -1.50
N THR A 59 6.65 -14.64 -1.52
CA THR A 59 5.86 -15.45 -2.46
C THR A 59 4.38 -15.35 -2.17
N ASP A 60 4.00 -15.28 -0.89
CA ASP A 60 2.61 -15.11 -0.47
C ASP A 60 2.07 -13.74 -0.87
N PHE A 61 2.87 -12.68 -0.67
CA PHE A 61 2.57 -11.33 -1.15
C PHE A 61 2.35 -11.34 -2.67
N ALA A 62 3.31 -11.86 -3.43
CA ALA A 62 3.22 -11.87 -4.89
C ALA A 62 2.02 -12.70 -5.37
N SER A 63 1.74 -13.83 -4.74
CA SER A 63 0.55 -14.63 -5.03
C SER A 63 -0.74 -13.86 -4.76
N ALA A 64 -0.81 -13.08 -3.68
CA ALA A 64 -1.97 -12.23 -3.36
C ALA A 64 -2.19 -11.13 -4.39
N VAL A 65 -1.12 -10.44 -4.81
CA VAL A 65 -1.16 -9.43 -5.87
C VAL A 65 -1.65 -10.05 -7.19
N LEU A 66 -1.12 -11.21 -7.58
CA LEU A 66 -1.49 -11.87 -8.83
C LEU A 66 -2.96 -12.34 -8.83
N ARG A 67 -3.49 -12.75 -7.66
CA ARG A 67 -4.92 -13.02 -7.51
C ARG A 67 -5.77 -11.78 -7.79
N LEU A 68 -5.33 -10.59 -7.38
CA LEU A 68 -6.03 -9.35 -7.70
C LEU A 68 -5.93 -8.99 -9.18
N ALA A 69 -4.71 -9.08 -9.75
CA ALA A 69 -4.45 -8.74 -11.15
C ALA A 69 -5.27 -9.61 -12.12
N ALA A 70 -5.44 -10.90 -11.80
CA ALA A 70 -6.18 -11.86 -12.62
C ALA A 70 -7.67 -11.52 -12.77
N ASP A 71 -8.34 -11.06 -11.72
CA ASP A 71 -9.78 -10.75 -11.76
C ASP A 71 -10.11 -9.60 -12.71
N SER A 72 -9.25 -8.60 -12.72
CA SER A 72 -9.42 -7.42 -13.57
C SER A 72 -8.73 -7.56 -14.93
N SER A 73 -8.20 -8.75 -15.25
CA SER A 73 -7.48 -9.03 -16.49
C SER A 73 -6.30 -8.07 -16.76
N TYR A 74 -5.67 -7.56 -15.69
CA TYR A 74 -4.53 -6.66 -15.80
C TYR A 74 -3.28 -7.42 -16.19
N ARG A 75 -2.74 -7.13 -17.37
CA ARG A 75 -1.47 -7.70 -17.86
C ARG A 75 -0.23 -7.02 -17.29
N GLU A 76 -0.38 -5.77 -16.90
CA GLU A 76 0.65 -4.94 -16.28
C GLU A 76 0.05 -4.20 -15.09
N LEU A 77 0.87 -4.04 -14.06
CA LEU A 77 0.64 -3.27 -12.86
C LEU A 77 1.53 -2.03 -12.89
N LEU A 78 1.18 -1.05 -12.07
CA LEU A 78 1.89 0.21 -11.94
C LEU A 78 2.52 0.28 -10.56
N GLY A 79 3.84 0.44 -10.53
CA GLY A 79 4.63 0.58 -9.33
C GLY A 79 5.17 2.00 -9.22
N VAL A 80 5.14 2.60 -8.02
CA VAL A 80 5.75 3.90 -7.76
C VAL A 80 6.64 3.81 -6.52
N PHE A 81 7.89 4.20 -6.63
CA PHE A 81 8.75 4.47 -5.48
C PHE A 81 8.50 5.92 -5.06
N LEU A 82 7.99 6.09 -3.84
CA LEU A 82 7.64 7.40 -3.29
C LEU A 82 8.87 8.16 -2.82
N GLU A 83 9.86 7.43 -2.30
CA GLU A 83 11.14 7.97 -1.84
C GLU A 83 12.25 7.61 -2.81
N THR A 84 12.92 8.63 -3.35
CA THR A 84 14.11 8.47 -4.19
C THR A 84 15.18 9.45 -3.76
N GLU A 85 16.45 9.21 -4.14
CA GLU A 85 17.57 10.11 -3.82
C GLU A 85 17.37 11.56 -4.30
N ALA A 86 16.50 11.76 -5.30
CA ALA A 86 16.16 13.08 -5.83
C ALA A 86 14.89 13.69 -5.20
N ASN A 87 14.26 13.03 -4.23
CA ASN A 87 12.93 13.37 -3.69
C ASN A 87 11.84 13.52 -4.77
N GLU A 88 12.02 12.87 -5.92
CA GLU A 88 11.01 12.80 -6.98
C GLU A 88 10.52 11.35 -7.09
N PRO A 89 9.22 11.06 -6.96
CA PRO A 89 8.72 9.71 -7.14
C PRO A 89 9.05 9.18 -8.54
N VAL A 90 9.34 7.88 -8.64
CA VAL A 90 9.67 7.22 -9.92
C VAL A 90 8.70 6.08 -10.15
N ALA A 91 8.13 6.02 -11.36
CA ALA A 91 7.17 5.00 -11.74
C ALA A 91 7.79 3.87 -12.57
N PHE A 92 7.18 2.70 -12.48
CA PHE A 92 7.59 1.46 -13.13
C PHE A 92 6.37 0.75 -13.71
N SER A 93 6.52 0.15 -14.89
CA SER A 93 5.65 -0.93 -15.34
C SER A 93 6.13 -2.22 -14.67
N VAL A 94 5.21 -2.92 -14.02
CA VAL A 94 5.47 -4.17 -13.32
C VAL A 94 4.64 -5.26 -14.00
N PRO A 95 5.24 -6.27 -14.63
CA PRO A 95 4.46 -7.31 -15.30
C PRO A 95 3.64 -8.09 -14.26
N SER A 96 2.41 -8.46 -14.61
CA SER A 96 1.52 -9.27 -13.75
C SER A 96 1.95 -10.75 -13.71
N ASN A 97 3.18 -11.02 -13.31
CA ASN A 97 3.74 -12.34 -13.05
C ASN A 97 4.52 -12.36 -11.73
N ILE A 98 4.90 -13.54 -11.28
CA ILE A 98 5.55 -13.72 -9.97
C ILE A 98 6.87 -12.95 -9.89
N ASP A 99 7.69 -13.03 -10.94
CA ASP A 99 9.04 -12.45 -10.97
C ASP A 99 9.00 -10.91 -10.91
N GLY A 100 8.09 -10.28 -11.66
CA GLY A 100 7.94 -8.83 -11.67
C GLY A 100 7.46 -8.27 -10.33
N VAL A 101 6.48 -8.93 -9.70
CA VAL A 101 5.97 -8.49 -8.40
C VAL A 101 7.02 -8.67 -7.30
N LEU A 102 7.76 -9.79 -7.33
CA LEU A 102 8.87 -10.03 -6.41
C LEU A 102 9.99 -8.99 -6.60
N GLU A 103 10.40 -8.73 -7.85
CA GLU A 103 11.43 -7.73 -8.16
C GLU A 103 11.01 -6.34 -7.65
N PHE A 104 9.76 -5.94 -7.88
CA PHE A 104 9.25 -4.65 -7.38
C PHE A 104 9.24 -4.58 -5.84
N ASN A 105 8.82 -5.66 -5.17
CA ASN A 105 8.75 -5.67 -3.71
C ASN A 105 10.15 -5.60 -3.07
N ILE A 106 11.14 -6.28 -3.66
CA ILE A 106 12.49 -6.36 -3.11
C ILE A 106 13.29 -5.07 -3.37
N GLU A 107 13.12 -4.42 -4.53
CA GLU A 107 14.01 -3.33 -4.95
C GLU A 107 13.32 -1.96 -4.99
N PRO A 108 13.92 -0.89 -4.42
CA PRO A 108 14.97 -0.91 -3.41
C PRO A 108 14.41 -1.35 -2.04
N PRO A 109 15.21 -2.00 -1.18
CA PRO A 109 14.73 -2.65 0.05
C PRO A 109 14.28 -1.70 1.18
N SER A 110 14.34 -0.38 0.97
CA SER A 110 14.08 0.63 2.00
C SER A 110 13.32 1.85 1.50
N SER A 111 12.63 1.75 0.37
CA SER A 111 11.75 2.84 -0.09
C SER A 111 10.31 2.52 0.27
N HIS A 112 9.56 3.58 0.52
CA HIS A 112 8.12 3.52 0.46
C HIS A 112 7.67 3.30 -0.98
N LYS A 113 6.86 2.26 -1.21
CA LYS A 113 6.42 1.86 -2.54
C LYS A 113 4.92 1.74 -2.60
N VAL A 114 4.36 2.00 -3.76
CA VAL A 114 2.95 1.73 -4.03
C VAL A 114 2.87 0.83 -5.25
N LEU A 115 2.07 -0.23 -5.16
CA LEU A 115 1.68 -1.04 -6.30
C LEU A 115 0.18 -0.92 -6.50
N PHE A 116 -0.26 -0.72 -7.75
CA PHE A 116 -1.66 -0.57 -8.09
C PHE A 116 -1.94 -1.00 -9.53
N ALA A 117 -3.22 -1.01 -9.92
CA ALA A 117 -3.63 -1.28 -11.29
C ALA A 117 -4.72 -0.31 -11.76
N GLY A 118 -4.72 0.02 -13.05
CA GLY A 118 -5.77 0.82 -13.69
C GLY A 118 -5.86 2.27 -13.20
N ALA A 119 -7.10 2.74 -12.96
CA ALA A 119 -7.43 4.09 -12.50
C ALA A 119 -7.83 4.11 -11.01
N PRO A 120 -6.81 4.09 -10.16
CA PRO A 120 -6.49 2.90 -9.36
C PRO A 120 -7.75 2.23 -8.79
N ASP A 121 -7.92 0.92 -9.06
CA ASP A 121 -9.01 0.10 -8.51
C ASP A 121 -8.73 -0.39 -7.08
N TRP A 122 -7.45 -0.50 -6.77
CA TRP A 122 -6.89 -0.82 -5.46
C TRP A 122 -5.46 -0.27 -5.41
N VAL A 123 -4.95 -0.08 -4.20
CA VAL A 123 -3.55 0.29 -3.96
C VAL A 123 -3.01 -0.56 -2.81
N ILE A 124 -1.75 -0.96 -2.95
CA ILE A 124 -1.00 -1.60 -1.89
C ILE A 124 0.18 -0.69 -1.60
N LEU A 125 0.13 -0.02 -0.45
CA LEU A 125 1.25 0.75 0.07
C LEU A 125 2.15 -0.19 0.88
N MET A 126 3.41 -0.24 0.50
CA MET A 126 4.49 -0.87 1.24
C MET A 126 5.18 0.23 2.03
N ALA A 127 4.88 0.30 3.33
CA ALA A 127 5.36 1.33 4.24
C ALA A 127 6.36 0.71 5.20
N GLU A 128 7.64 0.97 4.94
CA GLU A 128 8.77 0.36 5.67
C GLU A 128 8.73 -1.18 5.64
N SER A 129 9.77 -1.85 6.14
CA SER A 129 9.94 -3.31 6.02
C SER A 129 8.93 -4.13 6.84
N ASP A 130 7.96 -3.49 7.49
CA ASP A 130 7.26 -4.03 8.64
C ASP A 130 5.78 -4.33 8.36
N PHE A 131 5.13 -3.54 7.49
CA PHE A 131 3.71 -3.74 7.18
C PHE A 131 3.32 -3.22 5.79
N TYR A 132 2.17 -3.69 5.33
CA TYR A 132 1.51 -3.19 4.13
C TYR A 132 0.17 -2.57 4.50
N VAL A 133 -0.26 -1.55 3.76
CA VAL A 133 -1.63 -1.06 3.79
C VAL A 133 -2.28 -1.35 2.45
N VAL A 134 -3.34 -2.15 2.48
CA VAL A 134 -4.10 -2.53 1.30
C VAL A 134 -5.39 -1.73 1.31
N ALA A 135 -5.65 -0.99 0.23
CA ALA A 135 -6.86 -0.21 0.08
C ALA A 135 -7.57 -0.48 -1.25
N GLY A 136 -8.89 -0.52 -1.21
CA GLY A 136 -9.74 -0.88 -2.34
C GLY A 136 -11.15 -1.20 -1.88
N SER A 137 -11.96 -1.78 -2.76
CA SER A 137 -13.29 -2.28 -2.36
C SER A 137 -13.17 -3.40 -1.31
N VAL A 138 -14.20 -3.59 -0.47
CA VAL A 138 -14.21 -4.67 0.55
C VAL A 138 -13.88 -6.04 -0.07
N PRO A 139 -14.53 -6.50 -1.16
CA PRO A 139 -14.18 -7.77 -1.79
C PRO A 139 -12.73 -7.86 -2.25
N THR A 140 -12.17 -6.75 -2.76
CA THR A 140 -10.77 -6.68 -3.20
C THR A 140 -9.81 -6.86 -2.04
N VAL A 141 -10.05 -6.14 -0.93
CA VAL A 141 -9.18 -6.19 0.26
C VAL A 141 -9.26 -7.57 0.92
N GLU A 142 -10.46 -8.12 1.11
CA GLU A 142 -10.63 -9.47 1.68
C GLU A 142 -10.00 -10.54 0.79
N LYS A 143 -10.05 -10.40 -0.54
CA LYS A 143 -9.41 -11.32 -1.47
C LYS A 143 -7.88 -11.29 -1.38
N PHE A 144 -7.31 -10.09 -1.25
CA PHE A 144 -5.86 -9.95 -1.08
C PHE A 144 -5.41 -10.65 0.20
N LEU A 145 -6.05 -10.31 1.32
CA LEU A 145 -5.71 -10.79 2.65
C LEU A 145 -6.13 -12.25 2.89
N ASN A 146 -7.06 -12.77 2.09
CA ASN A 146 -7.72 -14.07 2.30
C ASN A 146 -8.39 -14.17 3.69
N LEU A 147 -8.93 -13.05 4.17
CA LEU A 147 -9.53 -12.87 5.49
C LEU A 147 -10.71 -11.92 5.40
N THR A 148 -11.66 -12.03 6.33
CA THR A 148 -12.62 -10.94 6.53
C THR A 148 -11.91 -9.71 7.12
N LEU A 149 -12.45 -8.52 6.89
CA LEU A 149 -11.83 -7.29 7.42
C LEU A 149 -11.64 -7.33 8.95
N ASN A 150 -12.62 -7.85 9.69
CA ASN A 150 -12.52 -7.98 11.15
C ASN A 150 -11.36 -8.92 11.55
N GLN A 151 -11.21 -10.05 10.86
CA GLN A 151 -10.10 -10.97 11.11
C GLN A 151 -8.75 -10.30 10.81
N ALA A 152 -8.66 -9.57 9.70
CA ALA A 152 -7.43 -8.87 9.34
C ALA A 152 -7.01 -7.82 10.38
N PHE A 153 -7.94 -7.01 10.90
CA PHE A 153 -7.63 -6.07 11.97
C PHE A 153 -7.23 -6.76 13.28
N THR A 154 -7.86 -7.87 13.63
CA THR A 154 -7.46 -8.69 14.79
C THR A 154 -6.09 -9.33 14.61
N GLU A 155 -5.77 -9.84 13.42
CA GLU A 155 -4.44 -10.37 13.14
C GLU A 155 -3.36 -9.30 13.20
N PHE A 156 -3.63 -8.10 12.70
CA PHE A 156 -2.69 -6.99 12.80
C PHE A 156 -2.52 -6.50 14.25
N GLU A 157 -3.57 -6.51 15.06
CA GLU A 157 -3.48 -6.26 16.50
C GLU A 157 -2.58 -7.29 17.20
N ASN A 158 -2.79 -8.59 16.91
CA ASN A 158 -1.93 -9.65 17.45
C ASN A 158 -0.46 -9.50 17.00
N TYR A 159 -0.22 -9.02 15.78
CA TYR A 159 1.11 -8.73 15.27
C TYR A 159 1.79 -7.61 16.06
N ILE A 160 1.06 -6.50 16.32
CA ILE A 160 1.53 -5.37 17.15
C ILE A 160 1.86 -5.83 18.58
N GLU A 161 1.01 -6.68 19.17
CA GLU A 161 1.17 -7.17 20.55
C GLU A 161 2.18 -8.31 20.68
N SER A 162 2.73 -8.83 19.57
CA SER A 162 3.64 -9.96 19.63
C SER A 162 4.94 -9.58 20.32
N TRP A 163 5.39 -10.46 21.23
CA TRP A 163 6.57 -10.31 22.09
C TRP A 163 7.91 -10.16 21.34
N GLU A 164 7.88 -10.28 20.02
CA GLU A 164 9.05 -10.22 19.14
C GLU A 164 9.45 -8.78 18.79
N PHE A 165 8.59 -7.78 19.05
CA PHE A 165 8.86 -6.39 18.70
C PHE A 165 9.13 -5.49 19.92
N PRO A 166 10.05 -4.51 19.81
CA PRO A 166 10.26 -3.50 20.86
C PRO A 166 9.01 -2.67 21.12
N GLU A 167 8.82 -2.14 22.33
CA GLU A 167 7.69 -1.25 22.69
C GLU A 167 7.50 -0.09 21.70
N GLN A 168 8.61 0.46 21.17
CA GLN A 168 8.62 1.53 20.16
C GLN A 168 7.91 1.16 18.85
N PHE A 169 7.87 -0.13 18.52
CA PHE A 169 7.16 -0.64 17.35
C PHE A 169 5.64 -0.55 17.55
N ALA A 170 5.16 -0.98 18.71
CA ALA A 170 3.75 -0.90 19.07
C ALA A 170 3.28 0.55 19.19
N GLU A 171 4.09 1.43 19.80
CA GLU A 171 3.82 2.87 19.88
C GLU A 171 3.62 3.50 18.49
N ARG A 172 4.30 2.99 17.46
CA ARG A 172 4.21 3.49 16.09
C ARG A 172 3.02 2.92 15.31
N LEU A 173 2.72 1.63 15.43
CA LEU A 173 1.69 0.97 14.60
C LEU A 173 0.28 0.99 15.22
N GLN A 174 0.17 1.12 16.53
CA GLN A 174 -1.14 1.18 17.20
C GLN A 174 -1.99 2.37 16.74
N PRO A 175 -1.46 3.61 16.62
CA PRO A 175 -2.23 4.75 16.10
C PRO A 175 -2.76 4.50 14.69
N LEU A 176 -1.93 3.93 13.80
CA LEU A 176 -2.33 3.57 12.44
C LEU A 176 -3.51 2.58 12.44
N LYS A 177 -3.40 1.49 13.21
CA LYS A 177 -4.49 0.50 13.33
C LYS A 177 -5.78 1.17 13.80
N ASP A 178 -5.70 1.98 14.86
CA ASP A 178 -6.87 2.60 15.47
C ASP A 178 -7.56 3.60 14.53
N VAL A 179 -6.77 4.37 13.77
CA VAL A 179 -7.29 5.30 12.77
C VAL A 179 -7.99 4.55 11.64
N LEU A 180 -7.35 3.53 11.06
CA LEU A 180 -7.94 2.74 9.97
C LEU A 180 -9.18 1.97 10.42
N TRP A 181 -9.16 1.39 11.62
CA TRP A 181 -10.31 0.71 12.22
C TRP A 181 -11.48 1.66 12.45
N ARG A 182 -11.22 2.86 12.97
CA ARG A 182 -12.24 3.89 13.17
C ARG A 182 -12.87 4.32 11.84
N VAL A 183 -12.08 4.53 10.80
CA VAL A 183 -12.58 4.88 9.46
C VAL A 183 -13.45 3.77 8.88
N TYR A 184 -13.04 2.51 9.06
CA TYR A 184 -13.82 1.34 8.64
C TYR A 184 -15.16 1.26 9.37
N ARG A 185 -15.19 1.32 10.71
CA ARG A 185 -16.44 1.27 11.49
C ARG A 185 -17.41 2.37 11.11
N ASN A 186 -16.92 3.59 10.92
CA ASN A 186 -17.74 4.72 10.47
C ASN A 186 -18.36 4.46 9.09
N THR A 187 -17.65 3.74 8.21
CA THR A 187 -18.13 3.39 6.87
C THR A 187 -19.21 2.31 6.92
N LEU A 188 -19.08 1.31 7.80
CA LEU A 188 -20.10 0.28 8.02
C LEU A 188 -21.38 0.83 8.64
N GLU A 189 -21.24 1.73 9.62
CA GLU A 189 -22.35 2.29 10.39
C GLU A 189 -23.07 3.42 9.65
N GLY A 190 -22.66 3.75 8.41
CA GLY A 190 -23.26 4.82 7.62
C GLY A 190 -23.01 6.22 8.17
N TYR A 191 -22.07 6.38 9.11
CA TYR A 191 -21.71 7.69 9.64
C TYR A 191 -20.97 8.50 8.57
N GLN A 192 -21.65 9.54 8.07
CA GLN A 192 -21.10 10.52 7.12
C GLN A 192 -19.95 11.37 7.67
N ASN A 193 -19.45 11.10 8.88
CA ASN A 193 -18.47 11.95 9.57
C ASN A 193 -17.08 11.99 8.90
N ALA A 194 -16.82 11.12 7.93
CA ALA A 194 -15.72 11.28 6.99
C ALA A 194 -16.34 11.39 5.59
N SER A 195 -16.53 12.62 5.13
CA SER A 195 -16.97 12.89 3.76
C SER A 195 -15.98 12.28 2.77
N VAL A 196 -16.47 11.83 1.62
CA VAL A 196 -15.61 11.46 0.48
C VAL A 196 -14.63 12.61 0.22
N GLY A 197 -13.33 12.31 0.11
CA GLY A 197 -12.25 13.32 0.04
C GLY A 197 -11.58 13.67 1.39
N SER A 198 -11.98 13.06 2.51
CA SER A 198 -11.20 13.12 3.75
C SER A 198 -9.90 12.32 3.63
N ARG A 199 -8.83 12.76 4.28
CA ARG A 199 -7.50 12.12 4.23
C ARG A 199 -7.13 11.47 5.55
N VAL A 200 -6.41 10.36 5.48
CA VAL A 200 -5.82 9.67 6.64
C VAL A 200 -4.30 9.69 6.51
N ASN A 201 -3.60 10.31 7.46
CA ASN A 201 -2.14 10.19 7.55
C ASN A 201 -1.80 8.82 8.10
N LEU A 202 -0.86 8.13 7.46
CA LEU A 202 -0.44 6.79 7.86
C LEU A 202 0.68 6.81 8.92
N TYR A 203 1.15 7.99 9.33
CA TYR A 203 2.22 8.19 10.31
C TYR A 203 1.84 9.10 11.49
N ASP A 204 0.56 9.49 11.62
CA ASP A 204 0.05 10.27 12.78
C ASP A 204 -0.60 9.35 13.84
#